data_AF-A0A653DDC4-F1
#
_entry.id   AF-A0A653DDC4-F1
#
_cell.length_a   1.000
_cell.length_b   1.000
_cell.length_c   1.000
_cell.angle_alpha   90.00
_cell.angle_beta   90.00
_cell.angle_gamma   90.00
#
_symmetry.space_group_name_H-M   'P 1'
#
loop_
_entity.id
_entity.type
_entity.pdbx_description
1 polymer ?
#
loop_
_entity_poly.entity_id
_entity_poly.type
_entity_poly.pdbx_seq_one_letter_code
_entity_poly.pdbx_strand_id
1 'polypeptide(L)'
;MINIIRSLTKGITGIMSAQRSVRYFPNPKPDYQQETGTPSIPKEDLKNNLSEILDKITSHIKPIEKNGGNGIYLGTGGIAYMYYHLSKIPTLEAERSDFLNKAVEYLKPALMVASCTAHKKKDVPSFILGNCGIYAVAAAVFNATGDESQCKQFIQMYYEAATICKDFNFLSCGSDELFVGRAGYVLGALWMAKETNTPLPIQEIYGLCKIIVQSGRNYSKRHQLPCPLMYAYYQVEYLGAAHGLCSILQLLISVPGYLDAAPTDATDIKRSIDYLLSLQSDEGS
;
A
#
# COMPACT_ATOMS: atom_id res chain seq x y z
N MET A 1 -42.18 -10.40 35.46
CA MET A 1 -43.62 -10.35 35.14
C MET A 1 -43.74 -10.17 33.64
N ILE A 2 -43.73 -11.25 32.87
CA ILE A 2 -44.81 -12.23 32.66
C ILE A 2 -45.74 -11.74 31.55
N ASN A 3 -45.59 -12.41 30.40
CA ASN A 3 -46.57 -12.75 29.36
C ASN A 3 -47.23 -11.56 28.63
N ILE A 4 -47.70 -11.64 27.39
CA ILE A 4 -48.28 -12.69 26.54
C ILE A 4 -48.02 -12.16 25.11
N ILE A 5 -47.43 -12.90 24.15
CA ILE A 5 -48.18 -13.59 23.09
C ILE A 5 -47.46 -14.90 22.75
N ARG A 6 -48.10 -16.02 23.08
CA ARG A 6 -47.74 -17.36 22.62
C ARG A 6 -48.44 -17.64 21.29
N SER A 7 -47.69 -18.34 20.44
CA SER A 7 -48.16 -19.42 19.57
C SER A 7 -49.02 -19.02 18.38
N LEU A 8 -48.42 -19.12 17.18
CA LEU A 8 -48.88 -19.98 16.09
C LEU A 8 -47.86 -19.91 14.95
N THR A 9 -46.97 -20.90 14.85
CA THR A 9 -46.41 -21.42 13.59
C THR A 9 -45.48 -22.59 13.93
N LYS A 10 -46.08 -23.78 14.04
CA LYS A 10 -45.34 -25.04 13.83
C LYS A 10 -45.24 -25.24 12.33
N GLY A 11 -44.02 -25.53 11.86
CA GLY A 11 -43.78 -26.29 10.65
C GLY A 11 -43.41 -25.47 9.42
N ILE A 12 -42.14 -25.07 9.32
CA ILE A 12 -41.30 -25.28 8.12
C ILE A 12 -39.88 -25.51 8.63
N THR A 13 -39.46 -26.77 8.75
CA THR A 13 -38.04 -27.15 8.81
C THR A 13 -37.45 -26.91 7.42
N GLY A 14 -37.15 -25.65 7.13
CA GLY A 14 -36.32 -25.26 6.00
C GLY A 14 -34.88 -25.19 6.49
N ILE A 15 -34.09 -26.22 6.20
CA ILE A 15 -32.63 -26.11 6.21
C ILE A 15 -32.31 -25.13 5.07
N MET A 16 -32.37 -23.83 5.34
CA MET A 16 -31.74 -22.85 4.46
C MET A 16 -30.24 -22.94 4.75
N SER A 17 -29.54 -23.82 4.03
CA SER A 17 -28.11 -23.65 3.87
C SER A 17 -27.93 -22.28 3.24
N ALA A 18 -27.39 -21.31 3.97
CA ALA A 18 -26.95 -20.06 3.39
C ALA A 18 -25.86 -20.42 2.37
N GLN A 19 -26.27 -20.56 1.11
CA GLN A 19 -25.36 -20.79 0.00
C GLN A 19 -24.45 -19.57 -0.03
N ARG A 20 -23.22 -19.74 0.46
CA ARG A 20 -22.22 -18.68 0.58
C ARG A 20 -22.13 -18.01 -0.78
N SER A 21 -22.46 -16.72 -0.88
CA SER A 21 -22.37 -16.02 -2.16
C SER A 21 -20.91 -16.04 -2.60
N VAL A 22 -20.63 -16.71 -3.71
CA VAL A 22 -19.29 -16.74 -4.30
C VAL A 22 -18.93 -15.30 -4.72
N ARG A 23 -17.76 -14.82 -4.28
CA ARG A 23 -17.28 -13.45 -4.54
C ARG A 23 -16.36 -13.38 -5.78
N TYR A 24 -16.55 -14.29 -6.72
CA TYR A 24 -15.74 -14.39 -7.94
C TYR A 24 -16.61 -14.85 -9.12
N PHE A 25 -16.21 -14.47 -10.33
CA PHE A 25 -16.75 -15.06 -11.55
C PHE A 25 -15.94 -16.33 -11.88
N PRO A 26 -16.58 -17.43 -12.30
CA PRO A 26 -15.86 -18.58 -12.83
C PRO A 26 -14.97 -18.14 -13.98
N ASN A 27 -13.66 -18.44 -13.92
CA ASN A 27 -12.72 -18.10 -14.98
C ASN A 27 -13.03 -18.97 -16.22
N PRO A 28 -13.51 -18.40 -17.35
CA PRO A 28 -13.84 -19.19 -18.53
C PRO A 28 -12.61 -19.49 -19.40
N LYS A 29 -11.44 -18.97 -19.04
CA LYS A 29 -10.22 -19.12 -19.83
C LYS A 29 -9.60 -20.49 -19.58
N PRO A 30 -9.09 -21.17 -20.62
CA PRO A 30 -8.37 -22.43 -20.44
C PRO A 30 -7.09 -22.19 -19.62
N ASP A 31 -6.70 -23.20 -18.86
CA ASP A 31 -5.37 -23.21 -18.25
C ASP A 31 -4.29 -23.16 -19.34
N TYR A 32 -3.14 -22.60 -18.96
CA TYR A 32 -1.99 -22.50 -19.84
C TYR A 32 -1.57 -23.90 -20.34
N GLN A 33 -1.40 -24.05 -21.64
CA GLN A 33 -0.87 -25.26 -22.27
C GLN A 33 0.42 -24.91 -23.02
N GLN A 34 1.49 -25.67 -22.80
CA GLN A 34 2.79 -25.42 -23.43
C GLN A 34 2.72 -25.39 -24.98
N GLU A 35 1.75 -26.12 -25.55
CA GLU A 35 1.47 -26.22 -26.98
C GLU A 35 0.90 -24.92 -27.59
N THR A 36 0.35 -24.02 -26.78
CA THR A 36 -0.24 -22.74 -27.24
C THR A 36 0.79 -21.72 -27.72
N GLY A 37 2.08 -22.04 -27.61
CA GLY A 37 3.17 -21.17 -28.06
C GLY A 37 3.26 -19.86 -27.26
N THR A 38 3.98 -18.88 -27.80
CA THR A 38 4.03 -17.53 -27.22
C THR A 38 2.76 -16.77 -27.62
N PRO A 39 1.95 -16.27 -26.66
CA PRO A 39 0.75 -15.52 -27.00
C PRO A 39 1.11 -14.25 -27.78
N SER A 40 0.42 -14.02 -28.89
CA SER A 40 0.49 -12.73 -29.58
C SER A 40 -0.18 -11.67 -28.73
N ILE A 41 0.57 -10.63 -28.35
CA ILE A 41 0.04 -9.51 -27.56
C ILE A 41 -0.61 -8.51 -28.53
N PRO A 42 -1.93 -8.25 -28.44
CA PRO A 42 -2.62 -7.34 -29.34
C PRO A 42 -2.33 -5.87 -28.97
N LYS A 43 -1.16 -5.38 -29.37
CA LYS A 43 -0.63 -4.07 -28.94
C LYS A 43 -1.57 -2.91 -29.26
N GLU A 44 -2.14 -2.87 -30.46
CA GLU A 44 -3.03 -1.77 -30.88
C GLU A 44 -4.35 -1.79 -30.12
N ASP A 45 -4.95 -2.96 -29.89
CA ASP A 45 -6.16 -3.06 -29.07
C ASP A 45 -5.90 -2.64 -27.62
N LEU A 46 -4.74 -2.99 -27.06
CA LEU A 46 -4.34 -2.55 -25.72
C LEU A 46 -4.14 -1.03 -25.65
N LYS A 47 -3.56 -0.41 -26.68
CA LYS A 47 -3.41 1.05 -26.76
C LYS A 47 -4.76 1.76 -26.87
N ASN A 48 -5.67 1.25 -27.70
CA ASN A 48 -7.03 1.81 -27.83
C ASN A 48 -7.79 1.69 -26.50
N ASN A 49 -7.76 0.51 -25.87
CA ASN A 49 -8.35 0.30 -24.55
C ASN A 49 -7.75 1.21 -23.48
N LEU A 50 -6.44 1.41 -23.49
CA LEU A 50 -5.76 2.34 -22.59
C LEU A 50 -6.30 3.76 -22.77
N SER A 51 -6.40 4.24 -24.01
CA SER A 51 -6.95 5.58 -24.30
C SER A 51 -8.37 5.73 -23.75
N GLU A 52 -9.25 4.75 -24.00
CA GLU A 52 -10.63 4.78 -23.49
C GLU A 52 -10.69 4.79 -21.95
N ILE A 53 -9.82 4.02 -21.29
CA ILE A 53 -9.72 4.00 -19.83
C ILE A 53 -9.27 5.36 -19.30
N LEU A 54 -8.26 5.98 -19.93
CA LEU A 54 -7.78 7.30 -19.55
C LEU A 54 -8.86 8.37 -19.73
N ASP A 55 -9.63 8.33 -20.82
CA ASP A 55 -10.73 9.25 -21.05
C ASP A 55 -11.84 9.09 -19.99
N LYS A 56 -12.16 7.84 -19.61
CA LYS A 56 -13.10 7.56 -18.52
C LYS A 56 -12.59 8.08 -17.18
N ILE A 57 -11.32 7.89 -16.85
CA ILE A 57 -10.74 8.40 -15.59
C ILE A 57 -10.77 9.93 -15.57
N THR A 58 -10.26 10.57 -16.62
CA THR A 58 -10.09 12.03 -16.68
C THR A 58 -11.41 12.79 -16.88
N SER A 59 -12.45 12.15 -17.41
CA SER A 59 -13.80 12.73 -17.44
C SER A 59 -14.44 12.81 -16.05
N HIS A 60 -14.18 11.83 -15.17
CA HIS A 60 -14.78 11.74 -13.84
C HIS A 60 -13.96 12.43 -12.75
N ILE A 61 -12.63 12.33 -12.81
CA ILE A 61 -11.74 12.89 -11.79
C ILE A 61 -10.90 13.99 -12.40
N LYS A 62 -11.29 15.24 -12.14
CA LYS A 62 -10.58 16.44 -12.58
C LYS A 62 -9.42 16.78 -11.64
N PRO A 63 -8.33 17.38 -12.12
CA PRO A 63 -7.19 17.82 -11.31
C PRO A 63 -7.53 19.11 -10.56
N ILE A 64 -8.43 19.00 -9.58
CA ILE A 64 -8.90 20.10 -8.73
C ILE A 64 -8.79 19.69 -7.26
N GLU A 65 -8.70 20.68 -6.37
CA GLU A 65 -8.50 20.48 -4.93
C GLU A 65 -9.53 19.54 -4.28
N LYS A 66 -10.80 19.59 -4.72
CA LYS A 66 -11.87 18.71 -4.24
C LYS A 66 -11.50 17.21 -4.38
N ASN A 67 -10.70 16.87 -5.38
CA ASN A 67 -10.26 15.50 -5.65
C ASN A 67 -8.84 15.22 -5.12
N GLY A 68 -8.17 16.18 -4.48
CA GLY A 68 -6.78 16.07 -4.06
C GLY A 68 -6.53 15.29 -2.77
N GLY A 69 -7.57 14.98 -1.98
CA GLY A 69 -7.44 14.29 -0.69
C GLY A 69 -7.26 12.76 -0.80
N ASN A 70 -6.95 12.12 0.35
CA ASN A 70 -6.79 10.66 0.51
C ASN A 70 -5.53 10.05 -0.15
N GLY A 71 -4.44 10.82 -0.18
CA GLY A 71 -3.12 10.33 -0.61
C GLY A 71 -3.12 9.81 -2.05
N ILE A 72 -2.39 8.72 -2.26
CA ILE A 72 -2.28 8.06 -3.56
C ILE A 72 -3.34 6.97 -3.77
N TYR A 73 -4.21 6.74 -2.78
CA TYR A 73 -5.21 5.68 -2.81
C TYR A 73 -6.48 6.08 -3.59
N LEU A 74 -7.05 7.25 -3.28
CA LEU A 74 -8.30 7.73 -3.93
C LEU A 74 -8.16 9.11 -4.56
N GLY A 75 -7.11 9.86 -4.21
CA GLY A 75 -6.92 11.23 -4.64
C GLY A 75 -6.29 11.37 -6.02
N THR A 76 -6.19 12.61 -6.48
CA THR A 76 -5.43 12.96 -7.70
C THR A 76 -3.97 12.53 -7.61
N GLY A 77 -3.40 12.35 -6.41
CA GLY A 77 -2.07 11.78 -6.21
C GLY A 77 -1.92 10.37 -6.80
N GLY A 78 -2.97 9.54 -6.73
CA GLY A 78 -2.99 8.22 -7.36
C GLY A 78 -3.04 8.29 -8.89
N ILE A 79 -3.74 9.29 -9.43
CA ILE A 79 -3.79 9.53 -10.89
C ILE A 79 -2.44 10.08 -11.39
N ALA A 80 -1.79 10.96 -10.61
CA ALA A 80 -0.43 11.39 -10.90
C ALA A 80 0.53 10.19 -10.92
N TYR A 81 0.40 9.28 -9.97
CA TYR A 81 1.18 8.05 -9.90
C TYR A 81 0.94 7.12 -11.10
N MET A 82 -0.31 6.99 -11.55
CA MET A 82 -0.67 6.28 -12.78
C MET A 82 0.04 6.89 -14.00
N TYR A 83 -0.06 8.20 -14.21
CA TYR A 83 0.59 8.88 -15.33
C TYR A 83 2.12 8.78 -15.28
N TYR A 84 2.71 8.85 -14.08
CA TYR A 84 4.14 8.59 -13.89
C TYR A 84 4.53 7.21 -14.41
N HIS A 85 3.78 6.15 -14.06
CA HIS A 85 4.06 4.80 -14.57
C HIS A 85 3.86 4.66 -16.08
N LEU A 86 2.83 5.30 -16.64
CA LEU A 86 2.63 5.32 -18.10
C LEU A 86 3.83 5.93 -18.84
N SER A 87 4.43 6.98 -18.29
CA SER A 87 5.63 7.61 -18.85
C SER A 87 6.87 6.70 -18.87
N LYS A 88 6.85 5.59 -18.15
CA LYS A 88 7.96 4.61 -18.08
C LYS A 88 7.78 3.44 -19.03
N ILE A 89 6.65 3.33 -19.72
CA ILE A 89 6.37 2.21 -20.62
C ILE A 89 7.11 2.43 -21.94
N PRO A 90 8.06 1.56 -22.33
CA PRO A 90 8.88 1.78 -23.53
C PRO A 90 8.08 1.87 -24.84
N THR A 91 6.94 1.18 -24.91
CA THR A 91 6.07 1.22 -26.09
C THR A 91 5.22 2.49 -26.22
N LEU A 92 5.26 3.37 -25.22
CA LEU A 92 4.56 4.66 -25.17
C LEU A 92 5.55 5.84 -25.01
N GLU A 93 6.78 5.67 -25.49
CA GLU A 93 7.83 6.68 -25.35
C GLU A 93 7.47 7.99 -26.07
N ALA A 94 6.71 7.93 -27.17
CA ALA A 94 6.28 9.10 -27.92
C ALA A 94 5.38 10.03 -27.09
N GLU A 95 4.57 9.45 -26.18
CA GLU A 95 3.64 10.14 -25.29
C GLU A 95 4.25 10.47 -23.92
N ARG A 96 5.52 10.11 -23.68
CA ARG A 96 6.20 10.25 -22.38
C ARG A 96 6.05 11.65 -21.79
N SER A 97 6.31 12.68 -22.58
CA SER A 97 6.22 14.08 -22.14
C SER A 97 4.80 14.48 -21.75
N ASP A 98 3.79 14.02 -22.49
CA ASP A 98 2.38 14.31 -22.20
C ASP A 98 1.93 13.64 -20.91
N PHE A 99 2.35 12.39 -20.68
CA PHE A 99 2.09 11.70 -19.42
C PHE A 99 2.75 12.39 -18.23
N LEU A 100 4.00 12.85 -18.35
CA LEU A 100 4.65 13.59 -17.27
C LEU A 100 3.97 14.94 -17.00
N ASN A 101 3.56 15.66 -18.05
CA ASN A 101 2.79 16.89 -17.91
C ASN A 101 1.46 16.64 -17.18
N LYS A 102 0.75 15.55 -17.52
CA LYS A 102 -0.46 15.12 -16.82
C LYS A 102 -0.19 14.70 -15.38
N ALA A 103 0.92 14.01 -15.11
CA ALA A 103 1.31 13.65 -13.76
C ALA A 103 1.48 14.91 -12.89
N VAL A 104 2.18 15.93 -13.39
CA VAL A 104 2.34 17.23 -12.70
C VAL A 104 0.98 17.93 -12.52
N GLU A 105 0.11 17.92 -13.53
CA GLU A 105 -1.23 18.52 -13.46
C GLU A 105 -2.06 17.92 -12.30
N TYR A 106 -2.10 16.59 -12.19
CA TYR A 106 -2.83 15.89 -11.13
C TYR A 106 -2.13 15.95 -9.76
N LEU A 107 -0.81 16.14 -9.74
CA LEU A 107 -0.03 16.27 -8.51
C LEU A 107 -0.28 17.61 -7.80
N LYS A 108 -0.47 18.71 -8.55
CA LYS A 108 -0.72 20.06 -7.98
C LYS A 108 -1.82 20.09 -6.91
N PRO A 109 -3.07 19.64 -7.17
CA PRO A 109 -4.11 19.63 -6.15
C PRO A 109 -3.81 18.68 -4.98
N ALA A 110 -3.11 17.56 -5.22
CA ALA A 110 -2.71 16.66 -4.14
C ALA A 110 -1.69 17.33 -3.18
N LEU A 111 -0.70 18.02 -3.74
CA LEU A 111 0.30 18.78 -2.97
C LEU A 111 -0.33 19.94 -2.18
N MET A 112 -1.32 20.61 -2.77
CA MET A 112 -2.07 21.67 -2.08
C MET A 112 -2.82 21.11 -0.87
N VAL A 113 -3.56 20.00 -1.04
CA VAL A 113 -4.25 19.34 0.07
C VAL A 113 -3.26 18.83 1.12
N ALA A 114 -2.15 18.21 0.71
CA ALA A 114 -1.11 17.73 1.62
C ALA A 114 -0.52 18.88 2.48
N SER A 115 -0.33 20.05 1.88
CA SER A 115 0.13 21.25 2.58
C SER A 115 -0.91 21.72 3.61
N CYS A 116 -2.19 21.75 3.23
CA CYS A 116 -3.29 22.11 4.13
C CYS A 116 -3.46 21.12 5.30
N THR A 117 -3.16 19.83 5.10
CA THR A 117 -3.29 18.79 6.14
C THR A 117 -2.02 18.55 6.96
N ALA A 118 -0.89 19.19 6.63
CA ALA A 118 0.39 18.97 7.30
C ALA A 118 0.37 19.26 8.83
N HIS A 119 -0.57 20.07 9.30
CA HIS A 119 -0.80 20.29 10.73
C HIS A 119 -1.22 19.01 11.48
N LYS A 120 -1.82 18.03 10.80
CA LYS A 120 -2.13 16.70 11.32
C LYS A 120 -0.88 15.82 11.28
N LYS A 121 0.10 16.15 12.12
CA LYS A 121 1.45 15.54 12.10
C LYS A 121 1.45 14.01 12.05
N LYS A 122 0.51 13.36 12.74
CA LYS A 122 0.41 11.88 12.81
C LYS A 122 0.03 11.22 11.49
N ASP A 123 -0.64 11.95 10.59
CA ASP A 123 -1.07 11.44 9.28
C ASP A 123 0.01 11.64 8.21
N VAL A 124 1.01 12.47 8.47
CA VAL A 124 2.07 12.82 7.50
C VAL A 124 2.86 11.60 7.03
N PRO A 125 3.30 10.67 7.90
CA PRO A 125 4.11 9.52 7.48
C PRO A 125 3.36 8.49 6.62
N SER A 126 2.04 8.57 6.54
CA SER A 126 1.20 7.65 5.80
C SER A 126 1.58 7.65 4.31
N PHE A 127 1.88 6.46 3.78
CA PHE A 127 2.30 6.30 2.40
C PHE A 127 1.12 6.15 1.44
N ILE A 128 0.14 5.29 1.74
CA ILE A 128 -0.98 5.05 0.80
C ILE A 128 -2.04 6.15 0.93
N LEU A 129 -2.35 6.58 2.16
CA LEU A 129 -3.46 7.49 2.44
C LEU A 129 -3.06 8.94 2.74
N GLY A 130 -1.76 9.21 2.91
CA GLY A 130 -1.29 10.49 3.43
C GLY A 130 -0.18 11.15 2.62
N ASN A 131 0.48 12.09 3.28
CA ASN A 131 1.35 13.07 2.63
C ASN A 131 2.63 12.44 2.09
N CYS A 132 3.23 11.48 2.79
CA CYS A 132 4.46 10.83 2.33
C CYS A 132 4.28 10.12 0.99
N GLY A 133 3.11 9.53 0.71
CA GLY A 133 2.80 9.01 -0.63
C GLY A 133 2.89 10.07 -1.71
N ILE A 134 2.27 11.23 -1.44
CA ILE A 134 2.25 12.36 -2.37
C ILE A 134 3.67 12.90 -2.56
N TYR A 135 4.46 13.04 -1.49
CA TYR A 135 5.85 13.51 -1.57
C TYR A 135 6.74 12.54 -2.35
N ALA A 136 6.60 11.23 -2.14
CA ALA A 136 7.36 10.24 -2.89
C ALA A 136 7.02 10.29 -4.39
N VAL A 137 5.73 10.36 -4.75
CA VAL A 137 5.30 10.48 -6.15
C VAL A 137 5.79 11.80 -6.74
N ALA A 138 5.73 12.90 -5.98
CA ALA A 138 6.26 14.19 -6.41
C ALA A 138 7.76 14.11 -6.70
N ALA A 139 8.55 13.54 -5.80
CA ALA A 139 9.99 13.36 -5.99
C ALA A 139 10.30 12.57 -7.27
N ALA A 140 9.58 11.47 -7.51
CA ALA A 140 9.75 10.64 -8.70
C ALA A 140 9.35 11.37 -10.00
N VAL A 141 8.23 12.09 -10.01
CA VAL A 141 7.77 12.88 -11.16
C VAL A 141 8.75 14.00 -11.47
N PHE A 142 9.16 14.79 -10.48
CA PHE A 142 10.09 15.90 -10.69
C PHE A 142 11.49 15.44 -11.08
N ASN A 143 11.93 14.27 -10.59
CA ASN A 143 13.13 13.62 -11.11
C ASN A 143 13.00 13.31 -12.61
N ALA A 144 11.88 12.71 -13.03
CA ALA A 144 11.63 12.33 -14.42
C ALA A 144 11.43 13.51 -15.38
N THR A 145 11.01 14.68 -14.88
CA THR A 145 10.91 15.94 -15.65
C THR A 145 12.19 16.78 -15.60
N GLY A 146 13.21 16.37 -14.85
CA GLY A 146 14.48 17.11 -14.71
C GLY A 146 14.43 18.32 -13.76
N ASP A 147 13.40 18.43 -12.92
CA ASP A 147 13.32 19.47 -11.89
C ASP A 147 14.01 18.99 -10.60
N GLU A 148 15.33 19.12 -10.57
CA GLU A 148 16.13 18.68 -9.43
C GLU A 148 15.79 19.39 -8.12
N SER A 149 15.36 20.66 -8.19
CA SER A 149 15.07 21.46 -7.00
C SER A 149 13.83 20.92 -6.29
N GLN A 150 12.73 20.72 -7.04
CA GLN A 150 11.52 20.15 -6.48
C GLN A 150 11.72 18.68 -6.07
N CYS A 151 12.46 17.90 -6.85
CA CYS A 151 12.81 16.53 -6.46
C CYS A 151 13.48 16.49 -5.08
N LYS A 152 14.56 17.26 -4.88
CA LYS A 152 15.29 17.34 -3.60
C LYS A 152 14.40 17.82 -2.46
N GLN A 153 13.54 18.81 -2.69
CA GLN A 153 12.59 19.31 -1.70
C GLN A 153 11.65 18.20 -1.21
N PHE A 154 11.02 17.44 -2.11
CA PHE A 154 10.07 16.40 -1.70
C PHE A 154 10.72 15.18 -1.07
N ILE A 155 11.96 14.83 -1.47
CA ILE A 155 12.77 13.84 -0.77
C ILE A 155 13.03 14.27 0.67
N GLN A 156 13.42 15.54 0.89
CA GLN A 156 13.65 16.07 2.22
C GLN A 156 12.37 16.01 3.08
N MET A 157 11.24 16.50 2.55
CA MET A 157 9.95 16.47 3.25
C MET A 157 9.53 15.04 3.63
N TYR A 158 9.81 14.05 2.76
CA TYR A 158 9.57 12.64 3.05
C TYR A 158 10.40 12.15 4.24
N TYR A 159 11.71 12.42 4.24
CA TYR A 159 12.60 11.94 5.30
C TYR A 159 12.41 12.66 6.64
N GLU A 160 11.99 13.92 6.65
CA GLU A 160 11.64 14.64 7.88
C GLU A 160 10.51 13.94 8.65
N ALA A 161 9.58 13.28 7.96
CA ALA A 161 8.48 12.55 8.57
C ALA A 161 8.93 11.30 9.36
N ALA A 162 10.16 10.80 9.17
CA ALA A 162 10.71 9.69 9.95
C ALA A 162 10.71 9.98 11.46
N THR A 163 10.82 11.26 11.85
CA THR A 163 10.80 11.70 13.25
C THR A 163 9.52 11.28 13.97
N ILE A 164 8.38 11.29 13.27
CA ILE A 164 7.08 10.86 13.83
C ILE A 164 7.05 9.34 13.94
N CYS A 165 7.57 8.61 12.95
CA CYS A 165 7.65 7.15 12.96
C CYS A 165 8.49 6.59 14.11
N LYS A 166 9.38 7.39 14.71
CA LYS A 166 10.21 6.98 15.85
C LYS A 166 9.42 6.83 17.16
N ASP A 167 8.28 7.52 17.31
CA ASP A 167 7.38 7.32 18.46
C ASP A 167 6.65 5.99 18.29
N PHE A 168 6.77 5.10 19.28
CA PHE A 168 6.23 3.74 19.30
C PHE A 168 4.70 3.68 19.06
N ASN A 169 3.95 4.68 19.51
CA ASN A 169 2.49 4.71 19.40
C ASN A 169 2.00 6.02 18.77
N PHE A 170 2.67 6.48 17.71
CA PHE A 170 2.28 7.72 17.05
C PHE A 170 0.81 7.68 16.56
N LEU A 171 0.29 6.50 16.18
CA LEU A 171 -1.14 6.24 15.94
C LEU A 171 -1.77 5.43 17.08
N SER A 172 -2.99 5.80 17.47
CA SER A 172 -3.78 5.08 18.47
C SER A 172 -4.40 3.78 17.95
N CYS A 173 -4.52 3.64 16.62
CA CYS A 173 -5.14 2.49 15.97
C CYS A 173 -4.15 1.39 15.59
N GLY A 174 -2.86 1.52 15.89
CA GLY A 174 -1.80 0.64 15.38
C GLY A 174 -0.91 1.40 14.40
N SER A 175 0.41 1.32 14.63
CA SER A 175 1.38 2.22 14.01
C SER A 175 2.27 1.54 12.95
N ASP A 176 2.06 0.25 12.65
CA ASP A 176 3.03 -0.55 11.88
C ASP A 176 2.55 -0.99 10.51
N GLU A 177 1.26 -0.86 10.18
CA GLU A 177 0.71 -1.40 8.91
C GLU A 177 1.08 -0.58 7.66
N LEU A 178 0.65 -1.05 6.48
CA LEU A 178 1.10 -0.52 5.19
C LEU A 178 0.48 0.83 4.83
N PHE A 179 -0.77 1.10 5.18
CA PHE A 179 -1.48 2.24 4.60
C PHE A 179 -1.07 3.56 5.25
N VAL A 180 -0.99 3.55 6.59
CA VAL A 180 -0.75 4.71 7.46
C VAL A 180 0.44 4.52 8.41
N GLY A 181 0.89 3.28 8.61
CA GLY A 181 1.93 2.93 9.56
C GLY A 181 3.37 2.99 9.02
N ARG A 182 4.30 2.56 9.88
CA ARG A 182 5.73 2.48 9.59
C ARG A 182 6.03 1.58 8.40
N ALA A 183 5.23 0.53 8.17
CA ALA A 183 5.53 -0.34 7.04
C ALA A 183 5.36 0.40 5.70
N GLY A 184 4.29 1.18 5.58
CA GLY A 184 4.09 2.09 4.45
C GLY A 184 5.24 3.08 4.28
N TYR A 185 5.65 3.72 5.37
CA TYR A 185 6.75 4.67 5.36
C TYR A 185 8.06 4.07 4.85
N VAL A 186 8.46 2.90 5.35
CA VAL A 186 9.74 2.32 4.92
C VAL A 186 9.67 1.81 3.48
N LEU A 187 8.56 1.18 3.06
CA LEU A 187 8.38 0.75 1.67
C LEU A 187 8.37 1.94 0.70
N GLY A 188 7.73 3.04 1.09
CA GLY A 188 7.75 4.27 0.31
C GLY A 188 9.14 4.89 0.20
N ALA A 189 9.95 4.84 1.26
CA ALA A 189 11.34 5.27 1.21
C ALA A 189 12.17 4.44 0.24
N LEU A 190 12.04 3.10 0.28
CA LEU A 190 12.70 2.18 -0.65
C LEU A 190 12.29 2.46 -2.10
N TRP A 191 10.99 2.62 -2.33
CA TRP A 191 10.45 2.91 -3.66
C TRP A 191 10.94 4.28 -4.17
N MET A 192 10.83 5.33 -3.36
CA MET A 192 11.28 6.68 -3.71
C MET A 192 12.76 6.69 -4.06
N ALA A 193 13.63 6.13 -3.20
CA ALA A 193 15.08 6.09 -3.42
C ALA A 193 15.44 5.38 -4.74
N LYS A 194 14.72 4.31 -5.09
CA LYS A 194 14.87 3.61 -6.37
C LYS A 194 14.47 4.51 -7.55
N GLU A 195 13.32 5.17 -7.46
CA GLU A 195 12.80 5.99 -8.57
C GLU A 195 13.57 7.30 -8.79
N THR A 196 14.21 7.81 -7.74
CA THR A 196 15.05 9.03 -7.80
C THR A 196 16.53 8.74 -7.95
N ASN A 197 16.93 7.45 -7.95
CA ASN A 197 18.34 7.03 -7.92
C ASN A 197 19.16 7.72 -6.82
N THR A 198 18.55 7.94 -5.65
CA THR A 198 19.20 8.58 -4.50
C THR A 198 19.54 7.56 -3.41
N PRO A 199 20.61 7.78 -2.62
CA PRO A 199 20.91 6.93 -1.48
C PRO A 199 19.77 6.87 -0.47
N LEU A 200 19.52 5.67 0.05
CA LEU A 200 18.61 5.46 1.18
C LEU A 200 19.34 5.84 2.49
N PRO A 201 18.71 6.58 3.43
CA PRO A 201 19.27 6.82 4.76
C PRO A 201 19.18 5.53 5.59
N ILE A 202 20.10 4.60 5.31
CA ILE A 202 20.00 3.20 5.73
C ILE A 202 19.94 3.02 7.25
N GLN A 203 20.65 3.86 8.02
CA GLN A 203 20.68 3.77 9.48
C GLN A 203 19.32 4.14 10.09
N GLU A 204 18.68 5.19 9.59
CA GLU A 204 17.33 5.61 9.96
C GLU A 204 16.32 4.52 9.62
N ILE A 205 16.42 3.93 8.42
CA ILE A 205 15.56 2.83 7.99
C ILE A 205 15.73 1.61 8.90
N TYR A 206 16.96 1.21 9.21
CA TYR A 206 17.23 0.13 10.16
C TYR A 206 16.67 0.44 11.56
N GLY A 207 16.76 1.69 12.01
CA GLY A 207 16.16 2.15 13.25
C GLY A 207 14.64 1.94 13.27
N LEU A 208 13.95 2.28 12.18
CA LEU A 208 12.52 2.06 12.05
C LEU A 208 12.17 0.56 11.99
N CYS A 209 12.95 -0.26 11.28
CA CYS A 209 12.77 -1.71 11.27
C CYS A 209 12.88 -2.32 12.68
N LYS A 210 13.86 -1.88 13.47
CA LYS A 210 14.01 -2.32 14.87
C LYS A 210 12.80 -1.94 15.72
N ILE A 211 12.23 -0.75 15.51
CA ILE A 211 11.00 -0.32 16.19
C ILE A 211 9.82 -1.22 15.78
N ILE A 212 9.66 -1.51 14.49
CA ILE A 212 8.60 -2.40 13.97
C ILE A 212 8.73 -3.80 14.61
N VAL A 213 9.94 -4.37 14.64
CA VAL A 213 10.19 -5.68 15.26
C VAL A 213 9.89 -5.65 16.76
N GLN A 214 10.35 -4.61 17.47
CA GLN A 214 10.07 -4.48 18.90
C GLN A 214 8.57 -4.31 19.19
N SER A 215 7.84 -3.58 18.35
CA SER A 215 6.38 -3.46 18.40
C SER A 215 5.71 -4.81 18.27
N GLY A 216 6.11 -5.60 17.26
CA GLY A 216 5.60 -6.94 17.03
C GLY A 216 5.84 -7.90 18.19
N ARG A 217 7.07 -7.89 18.75
CA ARG A 217 7.44 -8.68 19.94
C ARG A 217 6.59 -8.31 21.15
N ASN A 218 6.42 -7.01 21.41
CA ASN A 218 5.66 -6.51 22.54
C ASN A 218 4.19 -6.93 22.45
N TYR A 219 3.58 -6.77 21.28
CA TYR A 219 2.19 -7.16 21.04
C TYR A 219 2.01 -8.68 21.21
N SER A 220 2.83 -9.48 20.50
CA SER A 220 2.77 -10.94 20.60
C SER A 220 2.91 -11.44 22.04
N LYS A 221 3.93 -10.95 22.78
CA LYS A 221 4.15 -11.32 24.18
C LYS A 221 2.97 -10.95 25.08
N ARG A 222 2.43 -9.74 24.92
CA ARG A 222 1.28 -9.26 25.70
C ARG A 222 0.04 -10.13 25.49
N HIS A 223 -0.17 -10.57 24.25
CA HIS A 223 -1.33 -11.37 23.84
C HIS A 223 -1.06 -12.89 23.90
N GLN A 224 0.14 -13.31 24.32
CA GLN A 224 0.56 -14.71 24.44
C GLN A 224 0.39 -15.49 23.14
N LEU A 225 0.74 -14.86 22.03
CA LEU A 225 0.57 -15.43 20.70
C LEU A 225 1.71 -16.41 20.36
N PRO A 226 1.45 -17.43 19.51
CA PRO A 226 2.44 -18.45 19.17
C PRO A 226 3.56 -17.95 18.23
N CYS A 227 3.38 -16.81 17.58
CA CYS A 227 4.34 -16.23 16.63
C CYS A 227 5.16 -15.09 17.27
N PRO A 228 6.47 -14.96 17.00
CA PRO A 228 7.30 -13.94 17.66
C PRO A 228 6.85 -12.50 17.40
N LEU A 229 6.38 -12.20 16.19
CA LEU A 229 5.88 -10.90 15.77
C LEU A 229 4.40 -11.01 15.40
N MET A 230 3.57 -10.14 15.99
CA MET A 230 2.19 -9.93 15.60
C MET A 230 1.82 -8.46 15.77
N TYR A 231 0.81 -8.00 15.03
CA TYR A 231 0.38 -6.61 15.03
C TYR A 231 -1.15 -6.54 15.01
N ALA A 232 -1.69 -5.42 15.45
CA ALA A 232 -3.10 -5.12 15.29
C ALA A 232 -3.30 -3.74 14.70
N TYR A 233 -4.34 -3.64 13.88
CA TYR A 233 -4.89 -2.38 13.40
C TYR A 233 -6.37 -2.30 13.79
N TYR A 234 -6.77 -1.23 14.48
CA TYR A 234 -8.09 -1.13 15.12
C TYR A 234 -8.48 -2.38 15.93
N GLN A 235 -7.54 -2.91 16.72
CA GLN A 235 -7.71 -4.11 17.55
C GLN A 235 -7.95 -5.41 16.77
N VAL A 236 -7.74 -5.41 15.45
CA VAL A 236 -7.85 -6.60 14.61
C VAL A 236 -6.48 -7.04 14.15
N GLU A 237 -6.17 -8.32 14.36
CA GLU A 237 -4.98 -9.00 13.86
C GLU A 237 -5.15 -9.35 12.38
N TYR A 238 -4.98 -8.36 11.51
CA TYR A 238 -5.03 -8.61 10.07
C TYR A 238 -3.82 -9.44 9.62
N LEU A 239 -4.06 -10.42 8.75
CA LEU A 239 -2.99 -11.24 8.18
C LEU A 239 -2.56 -10.75 6.79
N GLY A 240 -3.48 -10.15 6.03
CA GLY A 240 -3.28 -9.76 4.64
C GLY A 240 -2.41 -8.52 4.43
N ALA A 241 -2.20 -8.18 3.16
CA ALA A 241 -1.24 -7.15 2.73
C ALA A 241 -1.67 -5.69 3.00
N ALA A 242 -2.96 -5.41 3.21
CA ALA A 242 -3.41 -4.02 3.39
C ALA A 242 -3.09 -3.49 4.80
N HIS A 243 -3.52 -4.21 5.83
CA HIS A 243 -3.46 -3.74 7.21
C HIS A 243 -2.73 -4.70 8.16
N GLY A 244 -2.04 -5.70 7.60
CA GLY A 244 -1.73 -6.91 8.33
C GLY A 244 -0.29 -7.39 8.26
N LEU A 245 -0.10 -8.56 8.88
CA LEU A 245 1.19 -9.20 9.09
C LEU A 245 1.98 -9.40 7.79
N CYS A 246 1.32 -9.78 6.69
CA CYS A 246 1.96 -10.06 5.41
C CYS A 246 2.83 -8.90 4.89
N SER A 247 2.28 -7.68 4.80
CA SER A 247 3.04 -6.52 4.30
C SER A 247 4.13 -6.07 5.26
N ILE A 248 3.93 -6.24 6.57
CA ILE A 248 4.92 -5.88 7.58
C ILE A 248 6.14 -6.80 7.48
N LEU A 249 5.91 -8.11 7.35
CA LEU A 249 6.98 -9.09 7.14
C LEU A 249 7.65 -8.90 5.78
N GLN A 250 6.88 -8.69 4.71
CA GLN A 250 7.39 -8.41 3.37
C GLN A 250 8.32 -7.19 3.38
N LEU A 251 7.95 -6.13 4.10
CA LEU A 251 8.82 -4.98 4.27
C LEU A 251 10.14 -5.38 4.93
N LEU A 252 10.09 -6.07 6.07
CA LEU A 252 11.29 -6.34 6.87
C LEU A 252 12.33 -7.17 6.10
N ILE A 253 11.89 -8.04 5.19
CA ILE A 253 12.77 -8.80 4.29
C ILE A 253 13.21 -8.02 3.04
N SER A 254 12.53 -6.92 2.70
CA SER A 254 12.83 -6.09 1.53
C SER A 254 13.89 -5.02 1.78
N VAL A 255 14.22 -4.72 3.04
CA VAL A 255 15.22 -3.71 3.40
C VAL A 255 16.63 -4.29 3.19
N PRO A 256 17.43 -3.74 2.24
CA PRO A 256 18.75 -4.28 1.93
C PRO A 256 19.67 -4.32 3.14
N GLY A 257 20.27 -5.49 3.42
CA GLY A 257 21.25 -5.70 4.49
C GLY A 257 20.69 -5.72 5.92
N TYR A 258 19.39 -5.49 6.13
CA TYR A 258 18.82 -5.40 7.48
C TYR A 258 18.93 -6.72 8.24
N LEU A 259 18.61 -7.84 7.58
CA LEU A 259 18.61 -9.16 8.20
C LEU A 259 20.02 -9.59 8.63
N ASP A 260 21.05 -9.24 7.85
CA ASP A 260 22.45 -9.51 8.17
C ASP A 260 22.91 -8.66 9.36
N ALA A 261 22.48 -7.40 9.41
CA ALA A 261 22.80 -6.48 10.49
C ALA A 261 22.06 -6.77 11.80
N ALA A 262 20.97 -7.55 11.76
CA ALA A 262 20.16 -7.91 12.93
C ALA A 262 19.75 -9.40 12.92
N PRO A 263 20.67 -10.35 13.17
CA PRO A 263 20.40 -11.79 13.07
C PRO A 263 19.28 -12.30 14.00
N THR A 264 19.14 -11.70 15.18
CA THR A 264 18.06 -12.02 16.12
C THR A 264 16.70 -11.61 15.57
N ASP A 265 16.62 -10.45 14.93
CA ASP A 265 15.41 -9.96 14.29
C ASP A 265 15.07 -10.81 13.08
N ALA A 266 16.07 -11.19 12.27
CA ALA A 266 15.90 -12.08 11.14
C ALA A 266 15.31 -13.44 11.55
N THR A 267 15.74 -13.99 12.68
CA THR A 267 15.19 -15.24 13.22
C THR A 267 13.71 -15.11 13.58
N ASP A 268 13.32 -14.03 14.24
CA ASP A 268 11.93 -13.79 14.63
C ASP A 268 11.04 -13.50 13.41
N ILE A 269 11.54 -12.72 12.45
CA ILE A 269 10.87 -12.46 11.17
C ILE A 269 10.61 -13.78 10.45
N LYS A 270 11.63 -14.64 10.31
CA LYS A 270 11.48 -15.95 9.67
C LYS A 270 10.40 -16.79 10.37
N ARG A 271 10.44 -16.89 11.70
CA ARG A 271 9.46 -17.67 12.46
C ARG A 271 8.04 -17.12 12.34
N SER A 272 7.88 -15.80 12.24
CA SER A 272 6.59 -15.18 11.96
C SER A 272 6.10 -15.43 10.53
N ILE A 273 7.00 -15.52 9.54
CA ILE A 273 6.66 -15.95 8.18
C ILE A 273 6.21 -17.42 8.19
N ASP A 274 6.96 -18.31 8.86
CA ASP A 274 6.60 -19.72 8.99
C ASP A 274 5.21 -19.87 9.64
N TYR A 275 4.91 -19.06 10.66
CA TYR A 275 3.58 -19.01 11.26
C TYR A 275 2.51 -18.53 10.27
N LEU A 276 2.73 -17.43 9.55
CA LEU A 276 1.76 -16.92 8.58
C LEU A 276 1.44 -17.97 7.50
N LEU A 277 2.45 -18.68 7.01
CA LEU A 277 2.28 -19.76 6.04
C LEU A 277 1.50 -20.95 6.63
N SER A 278 1.66 -21.24 7.91
CA SER A 278 0.90 -22.31 8.58
C SER A 278 -0.60 -22.03 8.74
N LEU A 279 -1.04 -20.79 8.53
CA LEU A 279 -2.46 -20.40 8.59
C LEU A 279 -3.22 -20.63 7.29
N GLN A 280 -2.52 -21.00 6.21
CA GLN A 280 -3.14 -21.25 4.91
C GLN A 280 -4.20 -22.36 5.00
N SER A 281 -5.39 -22.11 4.47
CA SER A 281 -6.46 -23.11 4.40
C SER A 281 -6.21 -24.14 3.30
N ASP A 282 -6.99 -25.23 3.29
CA ASP A 282 -6.97 -26.22 2.20
C ASP A 282 -7.35 -25.61 0.83
N GLU A 283 -8.05 -24.47 0.83
CA GLU A 283 -8.39 -23.70 -0.39
C GLU A 283 -7.26 -22.74 -0.81
N GLY A 284 -6.16 -22.69 -0.05
CA GLY A 284 -5.00 -21.85 -0.31
C GLY A 284 -5.11 -20.41 0.22
N SER A 285 -6.19 -20.08 0.93
CA SER A 285 -6.46 -18.74 1.50
C SER A 285 -5.74 -18.47 2.81
#